data_AF-A0A420YRE2-F1
#
_entry.id   AF-A0A420YRE2-F1
#
_cell.length_a   1.000
_cell.length_b   1.000
_cell.length_c   1.000
_cell.angle_alpha   90.00
_cell.angle_beta   90.00
_cell.angle_gamma   90.00
#
_symmetry.space_group_name_H-M   'P 1'
#
loop_
_entity.id
_entity.type
_entity.pdbx_description
1 polymer ?
#
loop_
_entity_poly.entity_id
_entity_poly.type
_entity_poly.pdbx_seq_one_letter_code
_entity_poly.pdbx_strand_id
1 'polypeptide(L)' 'ELVAQGKSIIMISSELTEILRMSDRIVVMCEGRKTGELDISQATQERILALATDR' A
#
# COMPACT_ATOMS: atom_id res chain seq x y z
N GLU A 1 16.06 12.17 -4.58
CA GLU A 1 16.74 13.04 -3.59
C GLU A 1 16.11 12.97 -2.20
N LEU A 2 14.79 13.08 -2.05
CA LEU A 2 14.11 13.09 -0.74
C LEU A 2 14.36 11.83 0.12
N VAL A 3 14.29 10.63 -0.48
CA VAL A 3 14.59 9.37 0.23
C VAL A 3 16.04 9.34 0.71
N ALA A 4 16.99 9.82 -0.11
CA ALA A 4 18.40 9.88 0.25
C ALA A 4 18.68 10.86 1.41
N GLN A 5 17.79 11.83 1.65
CA GLN A 5 17.82 12.73 2.81
C GLN A 5 17.14 12.13 4.05
N GLY A 6 16.73 10.85 4.02
CA GLY A 6 16.06 10.17 5.13
C GLY A 6 14.59 10.58 5.34
N LYS A 7 13.95 11.16 4.31
CA LYS A 7 12.54 11.57 4.39
C LYS A 7 11.62 10.42 3.99
N SER A 8 10.50 10.28 4.71
CA SER A 8 9.42 9.38 4.34
C SER A 8 8.56 9.96 3.22
N ILE A 9 8.11 9.10 2.31
CA ILE A 9 7.20 9.46 1.21
C ILE A 9 5.89 8.70 1.41
N ILE A 10 4.78 9.42 1.34
CA ILE A 10 3.45 8.80 1.28
C ILE A 10 3.02 8.84 -0.18
N MET A 11 2.81 7.66 -0.76
CA MET A 11 2.30 7.49 -2.11
C MET A 11 0.84 7.06 -2.04
N ILE A 12 -0.01 7.72 -2.83
CA ILE A 12 -1.42 7.35 -2.99
C ILE A 12 -1.60 6.95 -4.44
N SER A 13 -1.91 5.67 -4.67
CA SER A 13 -2.15 5.12 -5.99
C SER A 13 -3.21 4.02 -5.89
N SER A 14 -3.91 3.77 -6.99
CA SER A 14 -4.79 2.61 -7.16
C SER A 14 -4.18 1.55 -8.08
N GLU A 15 -2.98 1.79 -8.61
CA GLU A 15 -2.27 0.85 -9.49
C GLU A 15 -1.43 -0.12 -8.67
N LEU A 16 -1.87 -1.37 -8.57
CA LEU A 16 -1.25 -2.37 -7.69
C LEU A 16 0.21 -2.65 -8.06
N THR A 17 0.53 -2.64 -9.36
CA THR A 17 1.90 -2.89 -9.84
C THR A 17 2.88 -1.84 -9.35
N GLU A 18 2.47 -0.57 -9.30
CA GLU A 18 3.29 0.54 -8.84
C GLU A 18 3.53 0.44 -7.34
N ILE A 19 2.46 0.22 -6.57
CA ILE A 19 2.52 0.14 -5.11
C ILE A 19 3.43 -1.02 -4.67
N LEU A 20 3.27 -2.19 -5.29
CA LEU A 20 4.08 -3.38 -5.00
C LEU A 20 5.57 -3.22 -5.35
N ARG A 21 5.93 -2.29 -6.24
CA ARG A 21 7.33 -2.04 -6.62
C ARG A 21 7.99 -0.95 -5.79
N MET A 22 7.21 0.02 -5.30
CA MET A 22 7.75 1.24 -4.71
C MET A 22 7.58 1.34 -3.19
N SER A 23 6.67 0.57 -2.60
CA SER A 23 6.29 0.74 -1.21
C SER A 23 7.00 -0.26 -0.30
N ASP A 24 7.47 0.19 0.85
CA ASP A 24 7.93 -0.71 1.92
C ASP A 24 6.75 -1.26 2.75
N ARG A 25 5.69 -0.46 2.88
CA ARG A 25 4.45 -0.78 3.60
C ARG A 25 3.25 -0.23 2.83
N ILE A 26 2.15 -0.96 2.90
CA ILE A 26 0.92 -0.64 2.18
C ILE A 26 -0.22 -0.56 3.19
N VAL A 27 -0.89 0.58 3.25
CA VAL A 27 -2.14 0.74 4.01
C VAL A 27 -3.29 0.69 3.01
N VAL A 28 -4.24 -0.21 3.24
CA VAL A 28 -5.43 -0.36 2.38
C VAL A 28 -6.60 0.35 3.04
N MET A 29 -7.31 1.12 2.24
CA MET A 29 -8.51 1.85 2.66
C MET A 29 -9.71 1.42 1.82
N CYS A 30 -10.85 1.21 2.47
CA CYS A 30 -12.15 0.98 1.84
C CYS A 30 -13.22 1.77 2.61
N GLU A 31 -14.17 2.40 1.91
CA GLU A 31 -15.26 3.18 2.52
C GLU A 31 -14.82 4.22 3.57
N GLY A 32 -13.69 4.89 3.34
CA GLY A 32 -13.15 5.89 4.27
C GLY A 32 -12.55 5.30 5.56
N ARG A 33 -12.43 3.97 5.66
CA ARG A 33 -11.80 3.27 6.78
C ARG A 33 -10.53 2.57 6.33
N LYS A 34 -9.55 2.47 7.22
CA LYS A 34 -8.40 1.57 7.05
C LYS A 34 -8.88 0.14 7.25
N THR A 35 -8.83 -0.67 6.21
CA THR A 35 -9.24 -2.09 6.24
C THR A 35 -8.07 -3.02 6.51
N GLY A 36 -6.84 -2.58 6.23
CA GLY A 36 -5.67 -3.37 6.57
C GLY A 36 -4.36 -2.65 6.34
N GLU A 37 -3.30 -3.31 6.76
CA GLU A 37 -1.94 -2.86 6.57
C GLU A 37 -1.04 -4.06 6.35
N LEU A 38 -0.18 -3.98 5.33
CA LEU A 38 0.70 -5.04 4.90
C LEU A 38 2.13 -4.52 4.81
N ASP A 39 3.07 -5.30 5.32
CA ASP A 39 4.47 -5.17 4.93
C ASP A 39 4.63 -5.64 3.48
N ILE A 40 5.56 -5.05 2.73
CA ILE A 40 5.78 -5.42 1.33
C ILE A 40 6.11 -6.91 1.14
N SER A 41 6.78 -7.53 2.13
CA SER A 41 7.08 -8.98 2.11
C SER A 41 5.83 -9.87 2.12
N GLN A 42 4.69 -9.31 2.53
CA GLN A 42 3.41 -10.01 2.67
C GLN A 42 2.36 -9.50 1.68
N ALA A 43 2.66 -8.44 0.95
CA ALA A 43 1.77 -7.78 0.02
C ALA A 43 1.71 -8.54 -1.31
N THR A 44 0.62 -9.27 -1.52
CA THR A 44 0.27 -9.82 -2.83
C THR A 44 -0.93 -9.08 -3.39
N GLN A 45 -1.12 -9.14 -4.71
CA GLN A 45 -2.25 -8.52 -5.38
C GLN A 45 -3.58 -9.02 -4.79
N GLU A 46 -3.69 -10.32 -4.54
CA GLU A 46 -4.89 -10.96 -3.97
C GLU A 46 -5.17 -10.45 -2.56
N ARG A 47 -4.15 -10.32 -1.72
CA ARG A 47 -4.30 -9.82 -0.35
C ARG A 47 -4.73 -8.36 -0.31
N ILE A 48 -4.15 -7.53 -1.18
CA ILE A 48 -4.54 -6.12 -1.27
C ILE A 48 -5.98 -6.01 -1.76
N LEU A 49 -6.36 -6.74 -2.80
CA LEU A 49 -7.73 -6.74 -3.33
C LEU A 49 -8.74 -7.23 -2.29
N ALA A 50 -8.40 -8.26 -1.52
CA ALA A 50 -9.27 -8.73 -0.44
C ALA A 50 -9.54 -7.64 0.61
N LEU A 51 -8.52 -6.87 0.99
CA LEU A 51 -8.68 -5.74 1.92
C LEU A 51 -9.40 -4.54 1.29
N ALA A 52 -9.27 -4.36 -0.03
CA ALA A 52 -9.89 -3.25 -0.77
C ALA A 52 -11.37 -3.51 -1.14
N THR A 53 -11.85 -4.73 -0.95
CA THR A 53 -13.22 -5.15 -1.30
C THR A 53 -14.01 -5.67 -0.10
N ASP A 54 -13.66 -5.17 1.09
CA ASP A 54 -14.32 -5.48 2.36
C ASP A 54 -15.85 -5.47 2.17
N ARG A 55 -16.47 -6.65 2.34
CA ARG A 55 -17.92 -6.85 2.24
C ARG A 55 -18.55 -6.78 3.62
#